data_AF-A0A2G4E555-F1
#
_entry.id   AF-A0A2G4E555-F1
#
_cell.length_a   1.000
_cell.length_b   1.000
_cell.length_c   1.000
_cell.angle_alpha   90.00
_cell.angle_beta   90.00
_cell.angle_gamma   90.00
#
_symmetry.space_group_name_H-M   'P 1'
#
loop_
_entity.id
_entity.type
_entity.pdbx_description
1 polymer ?
#
loop_
_entity_poly.entity_id
_entity_poly.type
_entity_poly.pdbx_seq_one_letter_code
_entity_poly.pdbx_strand_id
1 'polypeptide(L)' 'MQWAHGPTFLPALIVGLVTVGAGWFILQPGMGVGVACNKAPQPTVARLQNVVGHIIFAIGMYGAARLVG' A
#
# COMPACT_ATOMS: atom_id res chain seq x y z
N MET A 1 -11.42 14.54 6.91
CA MET A 1 -11.18 13.96 8.24
C MET A 1 -12.35 13.14 8.78
N GLN A 2 -13.55 13.19 8.18
CA GLN A 2 -14.75 12.47 8.68
C GLN A 2 -14.56 10.97 8.96
N TRP A 3 -13.83 10.24 8.10
CA TRP A 3 -13.56 8.82 8.34
C TRP A 3 -12.78 8.58 9.64
N ALA A 4 -11.89 9.49 10.05
CA ALA A 4 -11.10 9.32 11.25
C ALA A 4 -11.95 9.32 12.54
N HIS A 5 -13.10 10.02 12.57
CA HIS A 5 -13.99 10.07 13.75
C HIS A 5 -14.91 8.84 13.89
N GLY A 6 -14.90 7.95 12.90
CA GLY A 6 -15.69 6.73 12.89
C GLY A 6 -15.07 5.74 11.93
N PRO A 7 -13.82 5.31 12.18
CA PRO A 7 -13.03 4.62 11.17
C PRO A 7 -13.58 3.21 10.99
N THR A 8 -13.66 2.81 9.73
CA THR A 8 -13.91 1.43 9.30
C THR A 8 -12.69 0.92 8.56
N PHE A 9 -12.44 -0.40 8.59
CA PHE A 9 -11.23 -0.97 8.02
C PHE A 9 -11.21 -0.93 6.48
N LEU A 10 -12.38 -1.07 5.83
CA LEU A 10 -12.47 -1.21 4.38
C LEU A 10 -11.89 0.00 3.61
N PRO A 11 -12.20 1.26 3.95
CA PRO A 11 -11.55 2.41 3.31
C PRO A 11 -10.02 2.45 3.48
N ALA A 12 -9.50 2.08 4.66
CA ALA A 12 -8.05 2.02 4.88
C ALA A 12 -7.39 0.95 3.99
N LEU A 13 -8.02 -0.21 3.85
CA LEU A 13 -7.54 -1.27 2.97
C LEU A 13 -7.56 -0.84 1.50
N ILE A 14 -8.64 -0.19 1.05
CA ILE A 14 -8.74 0.34 -0.33
C ILE A 14 -7.59 1.33 -0.58
N VAL A 15 -7.37 2.27 0.33
CA VAL A 15 -6.27 3.24 0.21
C VAL A 15 -4.92 2.53 0.13
N GLY A 16 -4.65 1.57 1.01
CA GLY A 16 -3.41 0.78 0.97
C GLY A 16 -3.22 0.02 -0.35
N LEU A 17 -4.27 -0.60 -0.89
CA LEU A 17 -4.16 -1.34 -2.16
C LEU A 17 -4.03 -0.41 -3.37
N VAL A 18 -4.70 0.73 -3.38
CA VAL A 18 -4.58 1.73 -4.46
C VAL A 18 -3.15 2.27 -4.54
N THR A 19 -2.49 2.48 -3.40
CA THR A 19 -1.12 3.00 -3.39
C THR A 19 -0.07 1.98 -3.87
N VAL A 20 -0.37 0.68 -3.88
CA VAL A 20 0.44 -0.32 -4.62
C VAL A 20 0.55 0.07 -6.10
N GLY A 21 -0.54 0.57 -6.70
CA GLY A 21 -0.55 1.04 -8.09
C GLY A 21 0.42 2.20 -8.33
N ALA A 22 0.44 3.20 -7.45
CA ALA A 22 1.42 4.28 -7.52
C ALA A 22 2.86 3.74 -7.43
N GLY A 23 3.10 2.76 -6.55
CA GLY A 23 4.38 2.05 -6.46
C GLY A 23 4.75 1.36 -7.78
N TRP A 24 3.86 0.55 -8.33
CA TRP A 24 4.11 -0.30 -9.50
C TRP A 24 4.26 0.46 -10.81
N PHE A 25 3.56 1.57 -11.00
CA PHE A 25 3.50 2.27 -12.29
C PHE A 25 4.26 3.60 -12.32
N ILE A 26 4.63 4.16 -11.17
CA ILE A 26 5.37 5.43 -11.11
C ILE A 26 6.74 5.22 -10.46
N LEU A 27 6.76 4.82 -9.19
CA LEU A 27 8.00 4.77 -8.41
C LEU A 27 8.96 3.68 -8.89
N GLN A 28 8.47 2.45 -9.07
CA GLN A 28 9.30 1.31 -9.47
C GLN A 28 9.93 1.46 -10.86
N PRO A 29 9.22 1.96 -11.89
CA PRO A 29 9.83 2.35 -13.14
C PRO A 29 10.92 3.42 -12.97
N GLY A 30 10.65 4.47 -12.18
CA GLY A 30 11.62 5.54 -11.90
C GLY A 30 12.87 5.05 -11.15
N MET A 31 12.74 3.99 -10.36
CA MET A 31 13.85 3.32 -9.66
C MET A 31 14.59 2.28 -10.52
N GLY A 32 14.20 2.10 -11.79
CA GLY A 32 14.87 1.17 -12.72
C GLY A 32 14.49 -0.31 -12.55
N VAL A 33 13.63 -0.66 -11.58
CA VAL A 33 13.15 -2.05 -11.39
C VAL A 33 11.95 -2.40 -12.29
N GLY A 34 11.53 -1.46 -13.14
CA GLY A 34 10.50 -1.61 -14.15
C GLY A 34 9.07 -1.59 -13.61
N VAL A 35 8.09 -1.74 -14.51
CA VAL A 35 6.66 -1.72 -14.15
C VAL A 35 6.32 -2.97 -13.34
N ALA A 36 5.69 -2.77 -12.18
CA ALA A 36 5.37 -3.83 -11.22
C ALA A 36 6.56 -4.76 -10.96
N CYS A 37 7.74 -4.19 -10.65
CA CYS A 37 9.00 -4.90 -10.40
C CYS A 37 9.41 -5.91 -11.48
N ASN A 38 9.00 -5.77 -12.74
CA ASN A 38 9.26 -6.80 -13.76
C ASN A 38 10.76 -7.01 -14.10
N LYS A 39 11.63 -6.05 -13.76
CA LYS A 39 13.10 -6.17 -13.90
C LYS A 39 13.81 -6.51 -12.59
N ALA A 40 13.08 -6.72 -11.49
CA ALA A 40 13.68 -7.13 -10.23
C ALA A 40 14.24 -8.56 -10.32
N PRO A 41 15.27 -8.93 -9.53
CA PRO A 41 15.80 -10.30 -9.52
C PRO A 41 14.76 -11.38 -9.20
N GLN A 42 13.76 -11.05 -8.38
CA GLN A 42 12.64 -11.92 -8.02
C GLN A 42 11.30 -11.16 -8.09
N PRO A 43 10.71 -10.97 -9.29
CA PRO A 43 9.56 -10.08 -9.49
C PRO A 43 8.33 -10.45 -8.66
N THR A 44 8.01 -11.74 -8.56
CA THR A 44 6.84 -12.23 -7.81
C THR A 44 7.00 -11.95 -6.32
N VAL A 45 8.18 -12.20 -5.76
CA VAL A 45 8.47 -11.92 -4.34
C VAL A 45 8.37 -10.43 -4.06
N ALA A 46 8.95 -9.59 -4.92
CA ALA A 46 8.89 -8.13 -4.78
C ALA A 46 7.44 -7.60 -4.81
N ARG A 47 6.61 -8.11 -5.74
CA ARG A 47 5.18 -7.77 -5.81
C ARG A 47 4.43 -8.17 -4.55
N LEU A 48 4.65 -9.39 -4.05
CA LEU A 48 4.04 -9.87 -2.82
C LEU A 48 4.44 -9.01 -1.62
N GLN A 49 5.73 -8.66 -1.51
CA GLN A 49 6.22 -7.76 -0.47
C GLN A 49 5.59 -6.38 -0.55
N ASN A 50 5.37 -5.83 -1.76
CA ASN A 50 4.63 -4.56 -1.89
C ASN A 50 3.21 -4.69 -1.35
N VAL A 51 2.46 -5.72 -1.76
CA VAL A 51 1.07 -5.91 -1.31
C VAL A 51 1.00 -6.12 0.20
N VAL A 52 1.85 -6.99 0.76
CA VAL A 52 1.91 -7.24 2.22
C VAL A 52 2.24 -5.96 2.98
N GLY A 53 3.25 -5.20 2.54
CA GLY A 53 3.61 -3.93 3.17
C GLY A 53 2.45 -2.93 3.17
N HIS A 54 1.64 -2.90 2.10
CA HIS A 54 0.48 -2.02 1.99
C HIS A 54 -0.72 -2.48 2.82
N ILE A 55 -0.88 -3.78 3.03
CA ILE A 55 -1.85 -4.32 4.00
C ILE A 55 -1.45 -3.92 5.43
N ILE A 56 -0.17 -4.06 5.78
CA ILE A 56 0.36 -3.63 7.09
C ILE A 56 0.15 -2.12 7.28
N PHE A 57 0.42 -1.32 6.25
CA PHE A 57 0.13 0.12 6.25
C PHE A 57 -1.35 0.42 6.49
N ALA A 58 -2.27 -0.30 5.83
CA ALA A 58 -3.72 -0.14 6.05
C ALA A 58 -4.14 -0.48 7.49
N ILE A 59 -3.57 -1.54 8.07
CA ILE A 59 -3.79 -1.91 9.48
C ILE A 59 -3.28 -0.79 10.40
N GLY A 60 -2.09 -0.26 10.15
CA GLY A 60 -1.52 0.87 10.90
C GLY A 60 -2.37 2.13 10.79
N MET A 61 -2.84 2.47 9.59
CA MET A 61 -3.73 3.62 9.35
C MET A 61 -5.04 3.49 10.12
N TYR A 62 -5.69 2.32 10.07
CA TYR A 62 -6.91 2.05 10.82
C TYR A 62 -6.67 2.11 12.33
N GLY A 63 -5.59 1.48 12.82
CA GLY A 63 -5.21 1.52 14.23
C GLY A 63 -4.95 2.94 14.73
N ALA A 64 -4.21 3.75 13.97
CA ALA A 64 -3.97 5.16 14.29
C ALA A 64 -5.27 5.96 14.34
N ALA A 65 -6.18 5.76 13.38
CA ALA A 65 -7.48 6.40 13.38
C ALA A 65 -8.33 5.99 14.60
N ARG A 66 -8.25 4.74 15.04
CA ARG A 66 -8.95 4.28 16.26
C ARG A 66 -8.35 4.84 17.56
N LEU A 67 -7.08 5.19 17.57
CA LEU A 67 -6.37 5.72 18.73
C LEU A 67 -6.53 7.24 18.87
N VAL A 68 -6.61 7.96 17.75
CA VAL A 68 -6.63 9.43 17.71
C VAL A 68 -8.03 9.99 17.44
N GLY A 69 -8.89 9.21 16.78
CA GLY A 69 -10.23 9.60 16.35
C GLY A 69 -11.32 9.41 17.39
#